data_AF-A0A127VJ02-F1
#
_entry.id   AF-A0A127VJ02-F1
#
_cell.length_a   1.000
_cell.length_b   1.000
_cell.length_c   1.000
_cell.angle_alpha   90.00
_cell.angle_beta   90.00
_cell.angle_gamma   90.00
#
_symmetry.space_group_name_H-M   'P 1'
#
loop_
_entity.id
_entity.type
_entity.pdbx_description
1 polymer ?
#
loop_
_entity_poly.entity_id
_entity_poly.type
_entity_poly.pdbx_seq_one_letter_code
_entity_poly.pdbx_strand_id
1 'polypeptide(L)'
;MIIKRLFICLSTLLFYIQVNAQSDLTSDSVDVFIKNKMQQLRIPALQLGVIQKGKLVKLSSYGMANPENSVLATDESLFSINSCTKAFVGVAVMQLQEDGQLNINDPVSKYLDSLPEAWNKITIKQVLANNSGLPNIIDEQEKILGNGDEASAWTKVKTLPVQFQAGEKYSYNQTGYVMLGMIINKLSGVHFTKFIEERQFRVVDMKLTRFGDAHDVIPHSAGAYSTVSNVKGQWVSNGNLTTAYMEFPLFFRTASGMISNAGEIARWIIALQDGQLLKQKSSLELLWTASLMNNGKPEGLNNFLNGYALGWPVIVRDEHPAVAPVGGMRNSFFVYPKDELAVIVLTNLQGANPEYFIDEIAGYYVSGLKESNGFGLSPAVKLLRKELIKQQYNNALKTAQQLKKKHGAGFILNEDDINAFGYRLLGEQKKQEAVKVFKLYTELYPKSSNAYDSYAEALAATGNKTEAIKNYQRSFQLNPKNTNAAQQLKKLEGI
;
A
#
# COMPACT_ATOMS: atom_id res chain seq x y z
N MET A 1 -73.21 17.15 -27.26
CA MET A 1 -72.89 17.02 -25.82
C MET A 1 -71.75 16.00 -25.70
N ILE A 2 -70.65 16.35 -25.05
CA ILE A 2 -69.49 15.50 -24.68
C ILE A 2 -68.53 15.09 -25.81
N ILE A 3 -67.70 16.04 -26.28
CA ILE A 3 -66.31 15.76 -26.72
C ILE A 3 -65.45 16.88 -26.15
N LYS A 4 -65.00 16.73 -24.90
CA LYS A 4 -63.95 17.53 -24.26
C LYS A 4 -63.57 16.79 -22.98
N ARG A 5 -62.45 16.05 -23.00
CA ARG A 5 -61.60 15.65 -21.87
C ARG A 5 -60.75 14.44 -22.28
N LEU A 6 -59.73 14.67 -23.08
CA LEU A 6 -58.64 13.70 -23.23
C LEU A 6 -57.36 14.36 -23.75
N PHE A 7 -56.95 15.50 -23.18
CA PHE A 7 -55.69 16.15 -23.62
C PHE A 7 -54.90 16.87 -22.52
N ILE A 8 -55.20 16.59 -21.24
CA ILE A 8 -54.45 17.19 -20.11
C ILE A 8 -54.21 16.10 -19.05
N CYS A 9 -53.43 15.08 -19.41
CA CYS A 9 -52.82 14.17 -18.43
C CYS A 9 -51.55 13.48 -18.96
N LEU A 10 -51.14 13.73 -20.21
CA LEU A 10 -49.93 13.12 -20.78
C LEU A 10 -48.70 14.06 -20.78
N SER A 11 -48.88 15.36 -20.54
CA SER A 11 -47.76 16.31 -20.51
C SER A 11 -47.07 16.43 -19.15
N THR A 12 -47.72 16.05 -18.06
CA THR A 12 -47.12 16.06 -16.71
C THR A 12 -46.36 14.77 -16.37
N LEU A 13 -46.59 13.67 -17.10
CA LEU A 13 -45.83 12.43 -16.91
C LEU A 13 -44.49 12.41 -17.68
N LEU A 14 -44.35 13.25 -18.71
CA LEU A 14 -43.11 13.36 -19.51
C LEU A 14 -42.05 14.27 -18.87
N PHE A 15 -42.43 15.14 -17.92
CA PHE A 15 -41.48 16.03 -17.22
C PHE A 15 -40.83 15.40 -15.97
N TYR A 16 -41.39 14.30 -15.44
CA TYR A 16 -40.78 13.57 -14.32
C TYR A 16 -39.76 12.49 -14.73
N ILE A 17 -39.71 12.12 -16.02
CA ILE A 17 -38.79 11.09 -16.51
C ILE A 17 -37.46 11.68 -17.02
N GLN A 18 -37.38 12.99 -17.27
CA GLN A 18 -36.13 13.61 -17.75
C GLN A 18 -35.15 14.06 -16.66
N VAL A 19 -35.51 14.03 -15.38
CA VAL A 19 -34.61 14.48 -14.29
C VAL A 19 -33.74 13.35 -13.71
N ASN A 20 -34.06 12.07 -13.98
CA ASN A 20 -33.27 10.94 -13.48
C ASN A 20 -32.32 10.30 -14.51
N ALA A 21 -32.15 10.91 -15.70
CA ALA A 21 -31.24 10.40 -16.73
C ALA A 21 -29.88 11.13 -16.78
N GLN A 22 -29.60 12.01 -15.81
CA GLN A 22 -28.34 12.78 -15.74
C GLN A 22 -27.40 12.39 -14.59
N SER A 23 -27.64 11.25 -13.91
CA SER A 23 -26.70 10.71 -12.92
C SER A 23 -25.76 9.61 -13.44
N ASP A 24 -25.93 9.12 -14.67
CA ASP A 24 -25.21 7.92 -15.17
C ASP A 24 -24.22 8.20 -16.32
N LEU A 25 -23.62 9.39 -16.37
CA LEU A 25 -22.47 9.67 -17.22
C LEU A 25 -21.28 10.17 -16.42
N THR A 26 -20.79 9.36 -15.48
CA THR A 26 -19.43 9.51 -14.95
C THR A 26 -18.55 8.39 -15.49
N SER A 27 -17.64 8.73 -16.38
CA SER A 27 -16.43 7.93 -16.68
C SER A 27 -15.47 7.86 -15.47
N ASP A 28 -15.98 8.00 -14.24
CA ASP A 28 -15.29 8.33 -12.99
C ASP A 28 -15.81 7.43 -11.83
N SER A 29 -16.33 6.25 -12.16
CA SER A 29 -16.66 5.24 -11.13
C SER A 29 -15.40 4.49 -10.71
N VAL A 30 -15.18 4.39 -9.39
CA VAL A 30 -14.13 3.54 -8.79
C VAL A 30 -14.20 2.09 -9.33
N ASP A 31 -15.38 1.60 -9.73
CA ASP A 31 -15.53 0.26 -10.33
C ASP A 31 -14.82 0.14 -11.69
N VAL A 32 -14.87 1.20 -12.51
CA VAL A 32 -14.17 1.24 -13.80
C VAL A 32 -12.67 1.24 -13.57
N PHE A 33 -12.20 2.04 -12.62
CA PHE A 33 -10.80 2.05 -12.21
C PHE A 33 -10.31 0.68 -11.77
N ILE A 34 -11.05 0.02 -10.87
CA ILE A 34 -10.71 -1.32 -10.38
C ILE A 34 -10.66 -2.33 -11.52
N LYS A 35 -11.67 -2.37 -12.39
CA LYS A 35 -11.69 -3.29 -13.54
C LYS A 35 -10.51 -3.07 -14.48
N ASN A 36 -10.17 -1.81 -14.77
CA ASN A 36 -9.00 -1.47 -15.60
C ASN A 36 -7.69 -1.90 -14.92
N LYS A 37 -7.54 -1.65 -13.62
CA LYS A 37 -6.35 -2.04 -12.86
C LYS A 37 -6.23 -3.57 -12.78
N MET A 38 -7.33 -4.29 -12.56
CA MET A 38 -7.36 -5.75 -12.60
C MET A 38 -6.97 -6.29 -13.97
N GLN A 39 -7.45 -5.69 -15.07
CA GLN A 39 -7.07 -6.09 -16.42
C GLN A 39 -5.57 -5.83 -16.70
N GLN A 40 -5.07 -4.66 -16.31
CA GLN A 40 -3.67 -4.27 -16.49
C GLN A 40 -2.72 -5.20 -15.73
N LEU A 41 -3.06 -5.52 -14.48
CA LEU A 41 -2.25 -6.34 -13.58
C LEU A 41 -2.60 -7.84 -13.67
N ARG A 42 -3.59 -8.21 -14.49
CA ARG A 42 -4.11 -9.57 -14.64
C ARG A 42 -4.55 -10.21 -13.31
N ILE A 43 -5.14 -9.41 -12.42
CA ILE A 43 -5.64 -9.86 -11.11
C ILE A 43 -6.88 -10.74 -11.34
N PRO A 44 -6.88 -12.03 -10.95
CA PRO A 44 -8.03 -12.91 -11.14
C PRO A 44 -9.23 -12.50 -10.29
N ALA A 45 -9.04 -12.27 -8.99
CA ALA A 45 -10.07 -11.75 -8.09
C ALA A 45 -9.57 -10.63 -7.18
N LEU A 46 -10.49 -9.72 -6.88
CA LEU A 46 -10.30 -8.60 -5.97
C LEU A 46 -11.56 -8.36 -5.14
N GLN A 47 -11.39 -8.09 -3.86
CA GLN A 47 -12.40 -7.48 -3.01
C GLN A 47 -12.00 -6.07 -2.60
N LEU A 48 -12.95 -5.15 -2.67
CA LEU A 48 -12.82 -3.76 -2.25
C LEU A 48 -13.77 -3.48 -1.08
N GLY A 49 -13.23 -2.99 0.03
CA GLY A 49 -13.97 -2.38 1.12
C GLY A 49 -13.57 -0.91 1.26
N VAL A 50 -14.52 0.00 1.45
CA VAL A 50 -14.22 1.41 1.76
C VAL A 50 -15.01 1.84 2.98
N ILE A 51 -14.30 2.28 4.00
CA ILE A 51 -14.85 2.89 5.20
C ILE A 51 -14.71 4.40 5.06
N GLN A 52 -15.80 5.14 5.26
CA GLN A 52 -15.77 6.59 5.35
C GLN A 52 -16.63 7.02 6.54
N LYS A 53 -16.07 7.86 7.42
CA LYS A 53 -16.74 8.37 8.64
C LYS A 53 -17.29 7.24 9.52
N GLY A 54 -16.47 6.22 9.76
CA GLY A 54 -16.80 5.07 10.60
C GLY A 54 -17.83 4.10 9.98
N LYS A 55 -18.15 4.21 8.69
CA LYS A 55 -19.15 3.35 8.01
C LYS A 55 -18.57 2.70 6.77
N LEU A 56 -18.88 1.42 6.55
CA LEU A 56 -18.59 0.72 5.29
C LEU A 56 -19.50 1.28 4.18
N VAL A 57 -18.99 2.19 3.37
CA VAL A 57 -19.74 2.88 2.30
C VAL A 57 -19.65 2.14 0.95
N LYS A 58 -18.69 1.23 0.80
CA LYS A 58 -18.60 0.33 -0.36
C LYS A 58 -18.06 -1.04 0.05
N LEU A 59 -18.73 -2.09 -0.41
CA LEU A 59 -18.22 -3.46 -0.44
C LEU A 59 -18.48 -4.00 -1.84
N SER A 60 -17.45 -4.52 -2.51
CA SER A 60 -17.60 -5.05 -3.87
C SER A 60 -16.58 -6.14 -4.14
N SER A 61 -17.03 -7.17 -4.85
CA SER A 61 -16.23 -8.33 -5.24
C SER A 61 -16.16 -8.43 -6.77
N TYR A 62 -14.98 -8.72 -7.30
CA TYR A 62 -14.71 -8.74 -8.74
C TYR A 62 -13.94 -9.99 -9.15
N GLY A 63 -14.24 -10.50 -10.34
CA GLY A 63 -13.45 -11.55 -10.99
C GLY A 63 -13.69 -12.96 -10.46
N MET A 64 -12.67 -13.82 -10.56
CA MET A 64 -12.74 -15.25 -10.28
C MET A 64 -11.88 -15.63 -9.07
N ALA A 65 -12.55 -16.07 -7.99
CA ALA A 65 -11.89 -16.62 -6.81
C ALA A 65 -11.11 -17.90 -7.13
N ASN A 66 -11.58 -18.67 -8.13
CA ASN A 66 -10.88 -19.83 -8.67
C ASN A 66 -11.09 -19.90 -10.20
N PRO A 67 -10.11 -19.45 -11.01
CA PRO A 67 -10.20 -19.50 -12.48
C PRO A 67 -10.29 -20.92 -13.05
N GLU A 68 -9.64 -21.93 -12.45
CA GLU A 68 -9.65 -23.31 -12.95
C GLU A 68 -11.07 -23.90 -12.99
N ASN A 69 -11.88 -23.56 -11.97
CA ASN A 69 -13.24 -24.05 -11.82
C ASN A 69 -14.29 -22.98 -12.15
N SER A 70 -13.88 -21.82 -12.68
CA SER A 70 -14.76 -20.70 -13.02
C SER A 70 -15.63 -20.22 -11.83
N VAL A 71 -15.09 -20.23 -10.61
CA VAL A 71 -15.79 -19.74 -9.42
C VAL A 71 -15.61 -18.24 -9.30
N LEU A 72 -16.73 -17.50 -9.27
CA LEU A 72 -16.73 -16.05 -9.08
C LEU A 72 -16.33 -15.67 -7.65
N ALA A 73 -15.66 -14.53 -7.52
CA ALA A 73 -15.48 -13.90 -6.22
C ALA A 73 -16.82 -13.34 -5.73
N THR A 74 -17.10 -13.53 -4.44
CA THR A 74 -18.29 -13.06 -3.73
C THR A 74 -17.86 -12.33 -2.47
N ASP A 75 -18.77 -11.65 -1.77
CA ASP A 75 -18.44 -10.96 -0.52
C ASP A 75 -18.00 -11.92 0.60
N GLU A 76 -18.31 -13.21 0.48
CA GLU A 76 -17.87 -14.27 1.39
C GLU A 76 -16.52 -14.88 1.01
N SER A 77 -15.99 -14.58 -0.19
CA SER A 77 -14.71 -15.13 -0.64
C SER A 77 -13.57 -14.74 0.30
N LEU A 78 -12.82 -15.74 0.75
CA LEU A 78 -11.78 -15.62 1.75
C LEU A 78 -10.39 -15.58 1.10
N PHE A 79 -9.65 -14.51 1.34
CA PHE A 79 -8.30 -14.28 0.84
C PHE A 79 -7.30 -14.47 1.97
N SER A 80 -6.20 -15.19 1.71
CA SER A 80 -5.06 -15.21 2.64
C SER A 80 -4.50 -13.80 2.74
N ILE A 81 -4.59 -13.17 3.92
CA ILE A 81 -4.13 -11.78 4.12
C ILE A 81 -2.64 -11.69 4.46
N ASN A 82 -1.96 -12.84 4.54
CA ASN A 82 -0.52 -12.97 4.77
C ASN A 82 -0.05 -12.07 5.95
N SER A 83 0.95 -11.22 5.72
CA SER A 83 1.54 -10.37 6.76
C SER A 83 0.63 -9.29 7.33
N CYS A 84 -0.55 -9.02 6.74
CA CYS A 84 -1.55 -8.18 7.41
C CYS A 84 -2.00 -8.76 8.76
N THR A 85 -1.79 -10.07 8.98
CA THR A 85 -1.96 -10.75 10.27
C THR A 85 -1.23 -10.03 11.42
N LYS A 86 -0.09 -9.39 11.15
CA LYS A 86 0.72 -8.67 12.15
C LYS A 86 -0.03 -7.50 12.79
N ALA A 87 -0.97 -6.88 12.07
CA ALA A 87 -1.82 -5.82 12.60
C ALA A 87 -2.72 -6.35 13.75
N PHE A 88 -3.27 -7.56 13.60
CA PHE A 88 -4.07 -8.23 14.62
C PHE A 88 -3.24 -8.66 15.83
N VAL A 89 -2.00 -9.11 15.60
CA VAL A 89 -1.04 -9.42 16.68
C VAL A 89 -0.68 -8.16 17.46
N GLY A 90 -0.47 -7.03 16.79
CA GLY A 90 -0.27 -5.73 17.43
C GLY A 90 -1.43 -5.36 18.36
N VAL A 91 -2.67 -5.51 17.89
CA VAL A 91 -3.87 -5.31 18.73
C VAL A 91 -3.89 -6.28 19.92
N ALA A 92 -3.56 -7.56 19.73
CA ALA A 92 -3.54 -8.54 20.82
C ALA A 92 -2.52 -8.18 21.92
N VAL A 93 -1.32 -7.73 21.54
CA VAL A 93 -0.31 -7.28 22.51
C VAL A 93 -0.76 -6.02 23.24
N MET A 94 -1.41 -5.09 22.54
CA MET A 94 -1.97 -3.89 23.17
C MET A 94 -3.17 -4.21 24.08
N GLN A 95 -3.98 -5.22 23.76
CA GLN A 95 -5.03 -5.72 24.67
C GLN A 95 -4.44 -6.28 25.96
N LEU A 96 -3.35 -7.05 25.88
CA LEU A 96 -2.62 -7.52 27.08
C LEU A 96 -2.00 -6.35 27.87
N GLN A 97 -1.55 -5.29 27.19
CA GLN A 97 -1.06 -4.09 27.85
C GLN A 97 -2.16 -3.34 28.59
N GLU A 98 -3.33 -3.15 27.96
CA GLU A 98 -4.48 -2.50 28.61
C GLU A 98 -5.01 -3.31 29.80
N ASP A 99 -4.92 -4.64 29.73
CA ASP A 99 -5.23 -5.54 30.84
C ASP A 99 -4.15 -5.54 31.94
N GLY A 100 -3.05 -4.77 31.78
CA GLY A 100 -1.96 -4.67 32.75
C GLY A 100 -1.06 -5.91 32.82
N GLN A 101 -1.19 -6.84 31.87
CA GLN A 101 -0.44 -8.11 31.86
C GLN A 101 0.98 -7.96 31.29
N LEU A 102 1.19 -6.95 30.44
CA LEU A 102 2.52 -6.62 29.93
C LEU A 102 2.73 -5.11 29.78
N ASN A 103 3.99 -4.70 29.66
CA ASN A 103 4.35 -3.37 29.18
C ASN A 103 5.21 -3.54 27.94
N ILE A 104 4.88 -2.87 26.83
CA ILE A 104 5.64 -3.03 25.58
C ILE A 104 7.11 -2.58 25.70
N ASN A 105 7.46 -1.77 26.70
CA ASN A 105 8.83 -1.36 26.94
C ASN A 105 9.61 -2.37 27.80
N ASP A 106 8.95 -3.39 28.34
CA ASP A 106 9.65 -4.46 29.04
C ASP A 106 10.48 -5.30 28.07
N PRO A 107 11.62 -5.85 28.53
CA PRO A 107 12.38 -6.81 27.75
C PRO A 107 11.60 -8.10 27.54
N VAL A 108 11.77 -8.73 26.37
CA VAL A 108 11.14 -10.02 26.06
C VAL A 108 11.52 -11.14 27.04
N SER A 109 12.72 -11.05 27.64
CA SER A 109 13.22 -12.00 28.65
C SER A 109 12.42 -11.98 29.96
N LYS A 110 11.64 -10.91 30.23
CA LYS A 110 10.70 -10.87 31.35
C LYS A 110 9.58 -11.89 31.17
N TYR A 111 9.26 -12.23 29.93
CA TYR A 111 8.13 -13.10 29.58
C TYR A 111 8.59 -14.44 29.00
N LEU A 112 9.75 -14.51 28.37
CA LEU A 112 10.24 -15.74 27.75
C LEU A 112 11.54 -16.20 28.42
N ASP A 113 11.57 -17.49 28.77
CA ASP A 113 12.70 -18.12 29.43
C ASP A 113 13.68 -18.71 28.39
N SER A 114 14.92 -18.97 28.81
CA SER A 114 15.93 -19.66 27.98
C SER A 114 16.26 -19.00 26.63
N LEU A 115 16.22 -17.67 26.58
CA LEU A 115 16.67 -16.89 25.43
C LEU A 115 18.20 -16.74 25.41
N PRO A 116 18.82 -16.60 24.22
CA PRO A 116 20.22 -16.19 24.12
C PRO A 116 20.45 -14.86 24.85
N GLU A 117 21.58 -14.72 25.55
CA GLU A 117 21.90 -13.55 26.36
C GLU A 117 21.79 -12.23 25.58
N ALA A 118 22.22 -12.23 24.32
CA ALA A 118 22.15 -11.08 23.43
C ALA A 118 20.72 -10.58 23.16
N TRP A 119 19.70 -11.42 23.38
CA TRP A 119 18.29 -11.06 23.15
C TRP A 119 17.63 -10.50 24.40
N ASN A 120 18.25 -10.64 25.58
CA ASN A 120 17.61 -10.37 26.87
C ASN A 120 17.16 -8.92 27.06
N LYS A 121 17.80 -7.96 26.39
CA LYS A 121 17.47 -6.53 26.50
C LYS A 121 16.52 -6.02 25.42
N ILE A 122 16.20 -6.85 24.42
CA ILE A 122 15.30 -6.47 23.34
C ILE A 122 13.89 -6.32 23.92
N THR A 123 13.25 -5.18 23.67
CA THR A 123 11.90 -4.89 24.17
C THR A 123 10.81 -5.46 23.26
N ILE A 124 9.62 -5.67 23.82
CA ILE A 124 8.44 -6.06 23.03
C ILE A 124 8.14 -5.03 21.94
N LYS A 125 8.28 -3.73 22.24
CA LYS A 125 8.12 -2.63 21.29
C LYS A 125 9.07 -2.76 20.11
N GLN A 126 10.34 -3.09 20.37
CA GLN A 126 11.32 -3.27 19.29
C GLN A 126 11.05 -4.49 18.42
N VAL A 127 10.49 -5.54 19.02
CA VAL A 127 10.03 -6.72 18.30
C VAL A 127 8.84 -6.39 17.39
N LEU A 128 7.80 -5.73 17.92
CA LEU A 128 6.62 -5.29 17.17
C LEU A 128 7.01 -4.37 16.00
N ALA A 129 7.95 -3.45 16.24
CA ALA A 129 8.38 -2.43 15.28
C ALA A 129 9.44 -2.92 14.27
N ASN A 130 9.85 -4.19 14.31
CA ASN A 130 10.90 -4.74 13.45
C ASN A 130 12.23 -3.97 13.49
N ASN A 131 12.65 -3.50 14.67
CA ASN A 131 13.96 -2.88 14.87
C ASN A 131 14.74 -3.56 16.02
N SER A 132 14.53 -4.86 16.22
CA SER A 132 15.13 -5.65 17.29
C SER A 132 16.56 -6.13 17.02
N GLY A 133 16.95 -6.24 15.75
CA GLY A 133 18.21 -6.87 15.35
C GLY A 133 18.21 -8.40 15.41
N LEU A 134 17.08 -9.03 15.73
CA LEU A 134 16.98 -10.49 15.81
C LEU A 134 17.35 -11.14 14.46
N PRO A 135 18.02 -12.32 14.46
CA PRO A 135 18.11 -13.14 13.25
C PRO A 135 16.72 -13.61 12.82
N ASN A 136 16.55 -13.95 11.54
CA ASN A 136 15.26 -14.38 11.01
C ASN A 136 15.12 -15.91 11.10
N ILE A 137 13.91 -16.39 11.43
CA ILE A 137 13.57 -17.82 11.50
C ILE A 137 13.23 -18.41 10.12
N ILE A 138 13.33 -17.59 9.08
CA ILE A 138 13.24 -17.97 7.68
C ILE A 138 14.54 -17.64 6.94
N ASP A 139 14.82 -18.36 5.85
CA ASP A 139 15.92 -18.05 4.93
C ASP A 139 15.51 -17.01 3.86
N GLU A 140 16.43 -16.71 2.95
CA GLU A 140 16.23 -15.77 1.82
C GLU A 140 15.19 -16.26 0.78
N GLN A 141 14.84 -17.54 0.78
CA GLN A 141 13.74 -18.10 -0.01
C GLN A 141 12.41 -18.13 0.74
N GLU A 142 12.34 -17.45 1.90
CA GLU A 142 11.18 -17.44 2.80
C GLU A 142 10.82 -18.80 3.39
N LYS A 143 11.76 -19.76 3.41
CA LYS A 143 11.54 -21.07 4.03
C LYS A 143 11.92 -21.05 5.50
N ILE A 144 11.13 -21.71 6.33
CA ILE A 144 11.40 -21.87 7.75
C ILE A 144 12.72 -22.64 7.95
N LEU A 145 13.59 -22.09 8.80
CA LEU A 145 14.87 -22.70 9.13
C LEU A 145 14.71 -24.05 9.83
N GLY A 146 15.75 -24.88 9.78
CA GLY A 146 15.69 -26.23 10.33
C GLY A 146 14.93 -27.17 9.40
N ASN A 147 14.14 -28.08 9.98
CA ASN A 147 13.35 -29.05 9.24
C ASN A 147 11.89 -28.59 9.04
N GLY A 148 11.60 -27.29 9.22
CA GLY A 148 10.27 -26.70 9.04
C GLY A 148 9.34 -26.82 10.26
N ASP A 149 9.74 -27.53 11.31
CA ASP A 149 9.01 -27.63 12.58
C ASP A 149 9.45 -26.58 13.60
N GLU A 150 8.58 -26.28 14.57
CA GLU A 150 8.81 -25.24 15.58
C GLU A 150 10.10 -25.46 16.37
N ALA A 151 10.35 -26.68 16.85
CA ALA A 151 11.46 -26.95 17.76
C ALA A 151 12.81 -26.85 17.05
N SER A 152 12.92 -27.40 15.83
CA SER A 152 14.15 -27.30 15.04
C SER A 152 14.39 -25.88 14.53
N ALA A 153 13.35 -25.17 14.09
CA ALA A 153 13.44 -23.78 13.66
C ALA A 153 13.88 -22.87 14.80
N TRP A 154 13.26 -23.01 15.98
CA TRP A 154 13.61 -22.24 17.18
C TRP A 154 15.02 -22.54 17.68
N THR A 155 15.41 -23.81 17.67
CA THR A 155 16.78 -24.21 18.02
C THR A 155 17.79 -23.59 17.05
N LYS A 156 17.52 -23.66 15.74
CA LYS A 156 18.41 -23.12 14.71
C LYS A 156 18.56 -21.61 14.81
N VAL A 157 17.46 -20.87 14.91
CA VAL A 157 17.50 -19.39 14.92
C VAL A 157 18.23 -18.84 16.15
N LYS A 158 18.14 -19.52 17.30
CA LYS A 158 18.90 -19.15 18.51
C LYS A 158 20.42 -19.28 18.36
N THR A 159 20.92 -20.05 17.38
CA THR A 159 22.36 -20.17 17.11
C THR A 159 22.90 -19.06 16.20
N LEU A 160 22.02 -18.25 15.60
CA LEU A 160 22.41 -17.20 14.67
C LEU A 160 22.75 -15.91 15.45
N PRO A 161 23.72 -15.12 14.95
CA PRO A 161 24.08 -13.86 15.59
C PRO A 161 22.96 -12.82 15.44
N VAL A 162 22.87 -11.93 16.42
CA VAL A 162 22.12 -10.67 16.29
C VAL A 162 22.73 -9.88 15.13
N GLN A 163 21.87 -9.34 14.27
CA GLN A 163 22.27 -8.71 13.01
C GLN A 163 22.76 -7.26 13.19
N PHE A 164 22.26 -6.57 14.23
CA PHE A 164 22.56 -5.17 14.55
C PHE A 164 22.02 -4.83 15.95
N GLN A 165 22.38 -3.68 16.52
CA GLN A 165 21.88 -3.30 17.84
C GLN A 165 20.40 -2.89 17.78
N ALA A 166 19.60 -3.27 18.78
CA ALA A 166 18.19 -2.90 18.80
C ALA A 166 17.99 -1.37 18.71
N GLY A 167 17.09 -0.94 17.84
CA GLY A 167 16.83 0.46 17.49
C GLY A 167 17.76 1.04 16.42
N GLU A 168 18.82 0.35 15.99
CA GLU A 168 19.79 0.90 15.03
C GLU A 168 19.18 1.13 13.64
N LYS A 169 18.40 0.16 13.14
CA LYS A 169 17.73 0.20 11.84
C LYS A 169 16.48 -0.67 11.82
N TYR A 170 15.67 -0.50 10.78
CA TYR A 170 14.58 -1.41 10.47
C TYR A 170 15.09 -2.70 9.79
N SER A 171 14.55 -3.86 10.19
CA SER A 171 14.73 -5.14 9.49
C SER A 171 13.51 -6.04 9.74
N TYR A 172 12.75 -6.32 8.68
CA TYR A 172 11.54 -7.12 8.75
C TYR A 172 11.82 -8.55 9.23
N ASN A 173 11.23 -8.96 10.34
CA ASN A 173 11.68 -10.13 11.07
C ASN A 173 10.52 -11.02 11.56
N GLN A 174 10.58 -12.31 11.25
CA GLN A 174 9.52 -13.26 11.62
C GLN A 174 9.75 -13.90 13.00
N THR A 175 11.01 -14.05 13.43
CA THR A 175 11.37 -14.54 14.78
C THR A 175 10.68 -13.72 15.85
N GLY A 176 10.69 -12.40 15.68
CA GLY A 176 10.00 -11.47 16.56
C GLY A 176 8.51 -11.78 16.70
N TYR A 177 7.80 -12.03 15.60
CA TYR A 177 6.37 -12.33 15.65
C TYR A 177 6.07 -13.71 16.23
N VAL A 178 6.94 -14.70 16.01
CA VAL A 178 6.86 -15.99 16.72
C VAL A 178 6.99 -15.78 18.24
N MET A 179 7.94 -14.95 18.69
CA MET A 179 8.09 -14.60 20.10
C MET A 179 6.86 -13.89 20.66
N LEU A 180 6.22 -12.98 19.91
CA LEU A 180 4.97 -12.35 20.33
C LEU A 180 3.86 -13.38 20.54
N GLY A 181 3.77 -14.39 19.67
CA GLY A 181 2.87 -15.54 19.84
C GLY A 181 3.14 -16.30 21.14
N MET A 182 4.41 -16.60 21.43
CA MET A 182 4.80 -17.25 22.69
C MET A 182 4.43 -16.41 23.92
N ILE A 183 4.61 -15.09 23.87
CA ILE A 183 4.24 -14.17 24.96
C ILE A 183 2.72 -14.14 25.15
N ILE A 184 1.95 -14.05 24.07
CA ILE A 184 0.47 -14.11 24.14
C ILE A 184 0.04 -15.45 24.74
N ASN A 185 0.64 -16.57 24.31
CA ASN A 185 0.34 -17.90 24.86
C ASN A 185 0.57 -17.95 26.37
N LYS A 186 1.74 -17.49 26.82
CA LYS A 186 2.13 -17.55 28.23
C LYS A 186 1.24 -16.69 29.11
N LEU A 187 0.94 -15.46 28.68
CA LEU A 187 0.19 -14.50 29.49
C LEU A 187 -1.32 -14.80 29.50
N SER A 188 -1.88 -15.19 28.35
CA SER A 188 -3.32 -15.49 28.27
C SER A 188 -3.70 -16.88 28.76
N GLY A 189 -2.74 -17.81 28.83
CA GLY A 189 -2.99 -19.22 29.16
C GLY A 189 -3.66 -20.02 28.04
N VAL A 190 -3.90 -19.42 26.87
CA VAL A 190 -4.46 -20.06 25.68
C VAL A 190 -3.58 -19.79 24.46
N HIS A 191 -3.68 -20.63 23.43
CA HIS A 191 -2.94 -20.39 22.19
C HIS A 191 -3.36 -19.06 21.53
N PHE A 192 -2.42 -18.33 20.93
CA PHE A 192 -2.63 -16.97 20.42
C PHE A 192 -3.73 -16.91 19.37
N THR A 193 -3.91 -17.99 18.59
CA THR A 193 -5.01 -18.09 17.63
C THR A 193 -6.36 -18.01 18.33
N LYS A 194 -6.52 -18.71 19.47
CA LYS A 194 -7.72 -18.64 20.31
C LYS A 194 -7.87 -17.30 20.99
N PHE A 195 -6.77 -16.74 21.50
CA PHE A 195 -6.80 -15.40 22.08
C PHE A 195 -7.33 -14.35 21.08
N ILE A 196 -6.80 -14.33 19.84
CA ILE A 196 -7.25 -13.39 18.80
C ILE A 196 -8.68 -13.70 18.34
N GLU A 197 -9.04 -14.97 18.16
CA GLU A 197 -10.41 -15.38 17.83
C GLU A 197 -11.42 -14.85 18.86
N GLU A 198 -11.12 -15.02 20.15
CA GLU A 198 -12.03 -14.64 21.23
C GLU A 198 -12.05 -13.14 21.50
N ARG A 199 -10.89 -12.49 21.51
CA ARG A 199 -10.73 -11.08 21.90
C ARG A 199 -10.89 -10.10 20.74
N GLN A 200 -10.95 -10.58 19.50
CA GLN A 200 -11.11 -9.73 18.32
C GLN A 200 -12.22 -10.24 17.40
N PHE A 201 -12.11 -11.47 16.87
CA PHE A 201 -13.06 -11.92 15.85
C PHE A 201 -14.49 -12.05 16.39
N ARG A 202 -14.66 -12.72 17.54
CA ARG A 202 -15.97 -12.87 18.18
C ARG A 202 -16.55 -11.56 18.68
N VAL A 203 -15.70 -10.63 19.11
CA VAL A 203 -16.13 -9.31 19.60
C VAL A 203 -16.81 -8.50 18.50
N VAL A 204 -16.36 -8.64 17.25
CA VAL A 204 -16.80 -7.80 16.11
C VAL A 204 -17.45 -8.62 14.98
N ASP A 205 -17.91 -9.83 15.33
CA ASP A 205 -18.64 -10.75 14.48
C ASP A 205 -17.91 -11.11 13.16
N MET A 206 -16.61 -11.40 13.24
CA MET A 206 -15.81 -11.92 12.11
C MET A 206 -15.90 -13.46 12.07
N LYS A 207 -17.03 -13.99 11.59
CA LYS A 207 -17.33 -15.43 11.62
C LYS A 207 -16.54 -16.24 10.61
N LEU A 208 -16.17 -15.63 9.49
CA LEU A 208 -15.49 -16.33 8.39
C LEU A 208 -13.97 -16.31 8.57
N THR A 209 -13.45 -15.23 9.14
CA THR A 209 -12.04 -15.00 9.42
C THR A 209 -11.48 -16.08 10.32
N ARG A 210 -10.32 -16.61 9.93
CA ARG A 210 -9.65 -17.70 10.62
C ARG A 210 -8.16 -17.73 10.33
N PHE A 211 -7.44 -18.51 11.12
CA PHE A 211 -6.08 -18.92 10.78
C PHE A 211 -6.13 -20.15 9.87
N GLY A 212 -5.28 -20.19 8.85
CA GLY A 212 -5.22 -21.29 7.87
C GLY A 212 -4.05 -21.17 6.90
N ASP A 213 -3.77 -22.26 6.18
CA ASP A 213 -2.81 -22.31 5.08
C ASP A 213 -3.26 -23.25 3.94
N ALA A 214 -2.37 -23.58 3.02
CA ALA A 214 -2.68 -24.42 1.85
C ALA A 214 -3.04 -25.89 2.16
N HIS A 215 -2.76 -26.39 3.37
CA HIS A 215 -3.16 -27.73 3.79
C HIS A 215 -4.57 -27.79 4.39
N ASP A 216 -5.13 -26.64 4.77
CA ASP A 216 -6.45 -26.53 5.39
C ASP A 216 -7.58 -26.51 4.35
N VAL A 217 -8.67 -27.24 4.63
CA VAL A 217 -9.91 -27.16 3.83
C VAL A 217 -10.71 -25.94 4.28
N ILE A 218 -10.63 -24.86 3.49
CA ILE A 218 -11.24 -23.58 3.82
C ILE A 218 -12.45 -23.33 2.89
N PRO A 219 -13.68 -23.35 3.43
CA PRO A 219 -14.87 -22.94 2.68
C PRO A 219 -14.73 -21.51 2.16
N HIS A 220 -15.25 -21.24 0.96
CA HIS A 220 -15.18 -19.93 0.28
C HIS A 220 -13.75 -19.43 -0.01
N SER A 221 -12.73 -20.28 0.05
CA SER A 221 -11.36 -19.88 -0.27
C SER A 221 -11.25 -19.31 -1.69
N ALA A 222 -10.75 -18.07 -1.79
CA ALA A 222 -10.21 -17.52 -3.02
C ALA A 222 -8.77 -18.03 -3.15
N GLY A 223 -8.59 -19.04 -4.01
CA GLY A 223 -7.34 -19.77 -4.18
C GLY A 223 -6.15 -18.83 -4.40
N ALA A 224 -4.95 -19.23 -4.01
CA ALA A 224 -3.80 -18.35 -4.13
C ALA A 224 -3.11 -18.51 -5.48
N TYR A 225 -2.86 -17.39 -6.17
CA TYR A 225 -2.14 -17.34 -7.43
C TYR A 225 -0.91 -16.45 -7.33
N SER A 226 0.01 -16.61 -8.28
CA SER A 226 1.21 -15.78 -8.41
C SER A 226 1.56 -15.55 -9.87
N THR A 227 2.13 -14.38 -10.16
CA THR A 227 2.89 -14.12 -11.40
C THR A 227 4.38 -13.94 -11.12
N VAL A 228 4.79 -14.07 -9.86
CA VAL A 228 6.17 -13.89 -9.40
C VAL A 228 6.71 -15.15 -8.75
N SER A 229 8.03 -15.32 -8.79
CA SER A 229 8.74 -16.35 -8.05
C SER A 229 9.95 -15.74 -7.35
N ASN A 230 10.29 -16.28 -6.17
CA ASN A 230 11.53 -15.94 -5.49
C ASN A 230 12.66 -16.80 -6.05
N VAL A 231 13.63 -16.15 -6.69
CA VAL A 231 14.85 -16.77 -7.21
C VAL A 231 16.03 -16.16 -6.47
N LYS A 232 16.63 -16.91 -5.54
CA LYS A 232 17.79 -16.46 -4.73
C LYS A 232 17.54 -15.13 -4.00
N GLY A 233 16.38 -15.00 -3.36
CA GLY A 233 16.01 -13.80 -2.59
C GLY A 233 15.47 -12.64 -3.43
N GLN A 234 15.37 -12.80 -4.75
CA GLN A 234 14.83 -11.79 -5.66
C GLN A 234 13.48 -12.22 -6.22
N TRP A 235 12.48 -11.35 -6.10
CA TRP A 235 11.17 -11.56 -6.72
C TRP A 235 11.22 -11.20 -8.19
N VAL A 236 11.03 -12.19 -9.05
CA VAL A 236 11.02 -12.01 -10.51
C VAL A 236 9.65 -12.39 -11.07
N SER A 237 9.17 -11.61 -12.04
CA SER A 237 7.92 -11.90 -12.76
C SER A 237 8.24 -12.46 -14.14
N ASN A 238 7.57 -13.54 -14.53
CA ASN A 238 7.53 -14.02 -15.91
C ASN A 238 6.17 -13.78 -16.58
N GLY A 239 5.23 -13.14 -15.88
CA GLY A 239 3.89 -12.82 -16.36
C GLY A 239 2.94 -14.02 -16.51
N ASN A 240 3.39 -15.24 -16.21
CA ASN A 240 2.56 -16.44 -16.25
C ASN A 240 1.84 -16.60 -14.91
N LEU A 241 0.53 -16.83 -14.96
CA LEU A 241 -0.27 -17.12 -13.78
C LEU A 241 0.00 -18.57 -13.35
N THR A 242 0.41 -18.76 -12.10
CA THR A 242 0.59 -20.08 -11.47
C THR A 242 -0.17 -20.14 -10.16
N THR A 243 -0.52 -21.35 -9.73
CA THR A 243 -1.01 -21.59 -8.37
C THR A 243 0.11 -21.32 -7.37
N ALA A 244 -0.16 -20.55 -6.33
CA ALA A 244 0.73 -20.32 -5.21
C ALA A 244 0.39 -21.27 -4.06
N TYR A 245 1.40 -21.98 -3.56
CA TYR A 245 1.26 -22.88 -2.43
C TYR A 245 1.93 -22.25 -1.21
N MET A 246 1.13 -21.85 -0.22
CA MET A 246 1.59 -21.13 0.96
C MET A 246 1.41 -21.98 2.21
N GLU A 247 2.51 -22.30 2.88
CA GLU A 247 2.50 -23.07 4.13
C GLU A 247 2.80 -22.15 5.30
N PHE A 248 1.92 -22.15 6.30
CA PHE A 248 2.08 -21.36 7.52
C PHE A 248 1.88 -22.28 8.72
N PRO A 249 2.91 -23.03 9.15
CA PRO A 249 2.83 -23.86 10.34
C PRO A 249 2.30 -23.09 11.54
N LEU A 250 1.54 -23.76 12.42
CA LEU A 250 0.74 -23.11 13.45
C LEU A 250 1.53 -22.09 14.30
N PHE A 251 2.75 -22.43 14.72
CA PHE A 251 3.61 -21.55 15.52
C PHE A 251 4.04 -20.27 14.80
N PHE A 252 4.07 -20.29 13.47
CA PHE A 252 4.41 -19.16 12.61
C PHE A 252 3.20 -18.27 12.33
N ARG A 253 1.98 -18.66 12.71
CA ARG A 253 0.76 -17.98 12.27
C ARG A 253 0.56 -16.56 12.82
N THR A 254 1.40 -16.09 13.73
CA THR A 254 1.49 -14.67 14.12
C THR A 254 2.16 -13.79 13.06
N ALA A 255 3.06 -14.35 12.26
CA ALA A 255 3.75 -13.66 11.18
C ALA A 255 2.89 -13.58 9.92
N SER A 256 2.15 -14.65 9.61
CA SER A 256 1.33 -14.79 8.40
C SER A 256 0.35 -15.95 8.58
N GLY A 257 -0.78 -15.96 7.90
CA GLY A 257 -1.68 -17.13 7.91
C GLY A 257 -3.05 -16.87 8.49
N MET A 258 -3.45 -15.60 8.62
CA MET A 258 -4.87 -15.24 8.68
C MET A 258 -5.47 -15.21 7.27
N ILE A 259 -6.73 -15.59 7.18
CA ILE A 259 -7.54 -15.59 5.96
C ILE A 259 -8.84 -14.86 6.30
N SER A 260 -9.24 -13.90 5.46
CA SER A 260 -10.37 -13.00 5.73
C SER A 260 -11.01 -12.50 4.43
N ASN A 261 -12.14 -11.82 4.53
CA ASN A 261 -12.72 -11.00 3.46
C ASN A 261 -12.71 -9.51 3.83
N ALA A 262 -12.96 -8.63 2.86
CA ALA A 262 -12.90 -7.19 3.04
C ALA A 262 -13.99 -6.65 3.98
N GLY A 263 -15.16 -7.29 4.02
CA GLY A 263 -16.27 -6.91 4.90
C GLY A 263 -15.95 -7.13 6.39
N GLU A 264 -15.33 -8.26 6.74
CA GLU A 264 -14.93 -8.55 8.12
C GLU A 264 -13.76 -7.67 8.56
N ILE A 265 -12.76 -7.44 7.70
CA ILE A 265 -11.68 -6.48 7.99
C ILE A 265 -12.25 -5.09 8.20
N ALA A 266 -13.24 -4.67 7.40
CA ALA A 266 -13.87 -3.38 7.59
C ALA A 266 -14.55 -3.27 8.96
N ARG A 267 -15.31 -4.28 9.39
CA ARG A 267 -15.89 -4.33 10.74
C ARG A 267 -14.83 -4.22 11.83
N TRP A 268 -13.71 -4.93 11.66
CA TRP A 268 -12.59 -4.90 12.60
C TRP A 268 -11.92 -3.53 12.68
N ILE A 269 -11.67 -2.86 11.54
CA ILE A 269 -11.10 -1.51 11.51
C ILE A 269 -12.04 -0.51 12.19
N ILE A 270 -13.34 -0.55 11.87
CA ILE A 270 -14.35 0.33 12.50
C ILE A 270 -14.35 0.11 14.03
N ALA A 271 -14.43 -1.14 14.48
CA ALA A 271 -14.44 -1.48 15.90
C ALA A 271 -13.14 -1.08 16.63
N LEU A 272 -11.99 -1.16 15.95
CA LEU A 272 -10.72 -0.68 16.48
C LEU A 272 -10.72 0.84 16.67
N GLN A 273 -11.23 1.59 15.70
CA GLN A 273 -11.35 3.06 15.76
C GLN A 273 -12.37 3.53 16.79
N ASP A 274 -13.46 2.78 16.96
CA ASP A 274 -14.54 3.08 17.90
C ASP A 274 -14.25 2.63 19.34
N GLY A 275 -13.06 2.07 19.60
CA GLY A 275 -12.60 1.68 20.93
C GLY A 275 -13.20 0.38 21.48
N GLN A 276 -13.82 -0.45 20.62
CA GLN A 276 -14.37 -1.75 21.03
C GLN A 276 -13.26 -2.78 21.27
N LEU A 277 -12.15 -2.69 20.53
CA LEU A 277 -11.01 -3.63 20.62
C LEU A 277 -9.87 -3.14 21.53
N LEU A 278 -9.66 -1.82 21.59
CA LEU A 278 -8.73 -1.13 22.49
C LEU A 278 -9.48 0.04 23.13
N LYS A 279 -9.64 0.02 24.44
CA LYS A 279 -10.49 0.99 25.15
C LYS A 279 -9.82 2.36 25.26
N GLN A 280 -8.49 2.39 25.32
CA GLN A 280 -7.75 3.63 25.48
C GLN A 280 -7.36 4.18 24.11
N LYS A 281 -7.77 5.43 23.83
CA LYS A 281 -7.37 6.13 22.61
C LYS A 281 -5.84 6.23 22.46
N SER A 282 -5.13 6.41 23.57
CA SER A 282 -3.67 6.40 23.62
C SER A 282 -3.05 5.07 23.15
N SER A 283 -3.71 3.93 23.38
CA SER A 283 -3.26 2.63 22.87
C SER A 283 -3.35 2.57 21.35
N LEU A 284 -4.44 3.08 20.76
CA LEU A 284 -4.60 3.14 19.31
C LEU A 284 -3.61 4.11 18.67
N GLU A 285 -3.43 5.29 19.26
CA GLU A 285 -2.42 6.27 18.82
C GLU A 285 -1.02 5.67 18.86
N LEU A 286 -0.67 4.96 19.94
CA LEU A 286 0.60 4.26 20.07
C LEU A 286 0.77 3.12 19.07
N LEU A 287 -0.29 2.34 18.82
CA LEU A 287 -0.31 1.24 17.85
C LEU A 287 0.05 1.71 16.44
N TRP A 288 -0.38 2.92 16.08
CA TRP A 288 -0.21 3.53 14.75
C TRP A 288 0.94 4.53 14.64
N THR A 289 1.60 4.86 15.74
CA THR A 289 2.75 5.77 15.72
C THR A 289 4.00 5.03 15.23
N ALA A 290 4.58 5.51 14.12
CA ALA A 290 5.82 4.97 13.59
C ALA A 290 6.93 5.01 14.66
N SER A 291 7.63 3.90 14.82
CA SER A 291 8.79 3.84 15.71
C SER A 291 9.99 4.54 15.07
N LEU A 292 10.74 5.27 15.89
CA LEU A 292 11.97 5.93 15.48
C LEU A 292 13.16 5.02 15.75
N MET A 293 14.13 5.07 14.85
CA MET A 293 15.44 4.48 15.08
C MET A 293 16.26 5.35 16.05
N ASN A 294 17.43 4.88 16.45
CA ASN A 294 18.33 5.59 17.38
C ASN A 294 18.79 6.96 16.84
N ASN A 295 18.72 7.15 15.52
CA ASN A 295 18.99 8.43 14.84
C ASN A 295 17.78 9.40 14.82
N GLY A 296 16.66 9.03 15.45
CA GLY A 296 15.44 9.84 15.52
C GLY A 296 14.57 9.83 14.25
N LYS A 297 14.87 8.98 13.25
CA LYS A 297 14.12 8.89 11.99
C LYS A 297 13.31 7.59 11.91
N PRO A 298 12.13 7.60 11.28
CA PRO A 298 11.42 6.37 10.95
C PRO A 298 12.14 5.66 9.80
N GLU A 299 12.07 4.33 9.83
CA GLU A 299 12.46 3.46 8.73
C GLU A 299 11.37 2.40 8.55
N GLY A 300 11.24 1.85 7.34
CA GLY A 300 10.21 0.88 7.01
C GLY A 300 10.57 0.01 5.81
N LEU A 301 9.54 -0.59 5.20
CA LEU A 301 9.71 -1.58 4.13
C LEU A 301 10.39 -1.02 2.89
N ASN A 302 10.16 0.26 2.56
CA ASN A 302 10.74 0.96 1.43
C ASN A 302 10.50 2.47 1.56
N ASN A 303 10.86 3.25 0.52
CA ASN A 303 10.69 4.71 0.51
C ASN A 303 9.22 5.17 0.59
N PHE A 304 8.26 4.34 0.18
CA PHE A 304 6.83 4.65 0.24
C PHE A 304 6.25 4.27 1.61
N LEU A 305 6.43 3.01 2.03
CA LEU A 305 6.12 2.51 3.37
C LEU A 305 7.32 2.77 4.31
N ASN A 306 7.58 4.05 4.54
CA ASN A 306 8.81 4.58 5.15
C ASN A 306 8.82 4.58 6.69
N GLY A 307 7.82 3.98 7.34
CA GLY A 307 7.79 3.77 8.77
C GLY A 307 7.20 2.41 9.13
N TYR A 308 7.44 1.98 10.37
CA TYR A 308 6.80 0.81 10.96
C TYR A 308 6.43 1.08 12.42
N ALA A 309 5.17 0.86 12.78
CA ALA A 309 4.60 0.99 14.11
C ALA A 309 4.42 -0.40 14.75
N LEU A 310 3.49 -0.55 15.69
CA LEU A 310 3.37 -1.78 16.46
C LEU A 310 2.56 -2.87 15.71
N GLY A 311 3.16 -3.48 14.69
CA GLY A 311 2.44 -4.41 13.79
C GLY A 311 1.95 -3.81 12.49
N TRP A 312 2.28 -2.55 12.22
CA TRP A 312 1.69 -1.77 11.12
C TRP A 312 2.80 -1.07 10.33
N PRO A 313 2.97 -1.34 9.03
CA PRO A 313 3.66 -0.42 8.16
C PRO A 313 2.97 0.95 8.16
N VAL A 314 3.73 2.02 7.97
CA VAL A 314 3.24 3.40 8.03
C VAL A 314 3.77 4.17 6.82
N ILE A 315 2.90 5.03 6.28
CA ILE A 315 3.26 6.06 5.31
C ILE A 315 3.37 7.38 6.09
N VAL A 316 4.60 7.73 6.46
CA VAL A 316 4.94 8.98 7.12
C VAL A 316 5.05 10.07 6.06
N ARG A 317 4.06 10.96 6.02
CA ARG A 317 4.00 12.14 5.15
C ARG A 317 3.07 13.20 5.76
N ASP A 318 3.22 14.45 5.33
CA ASP A 318 2.43 15.56 5.87
C ASP A 318 0.95 15.45 5.49
N GLU A 319 0.70 15.22 4.20
CA GLU A 319 -0.63 15.12 3.61
C GLU A 319 -1.12 13.68 3.63
N HIS A 320 -2.27 13.45 4.26
CA HIS A 320 -2.96 12.16 4.27
C HIS A 320 -2.04 11.00 4.71
N PRO A 321 -1.37 11.07 5.88
CA PRO A 321 -0.60 9.96 6.41
C PRO A 321 -1.51 8.76 6.63
N ALA A 322 -0.94 7.56 6.48
CA ALA A 322 -1.70 6.32 6.61
C ALA A 322 -0.93 5.28 7.40
N VAL A 323 -1.65 4.43 8.12
CA VAL A 323 -1.15 3.10 8.48
C VAL A 323 -1.62 2.11 7.43
N ALA A 324 -0.72 1.22 7.03
CA ALA A 324 -0.81 0.50 5.78
C ALA A 324 -0.36 -0.95 5.91
N PRO A 325 -1.10 -1.84 6.62
CA PRO A 325 -0.87 -3.27 6.55
C PRO A 325 -0.85 -3.75 5.10
N VAL A 326 0.24 -4.44 4.76
CA VAL A 326 0.47 -5.07 3.46
C VAL A 326 0.85 -6.54 3.67
N GLY A 327 0.48 -7.40 2.73
CA GLY A 327 0.63 -8.83 2.87
C GLY A 327 0.81 -9.56 1.54
N GLY A 328 1.90 -10.31 1.44
CA GLY A 328 2.13 -11.31 0.38
C GLY A 328 2.04 -10.75 -1.04
N MET A 329 2.45 -9.48 -1.23
CA MET A 329 2.37 -8.75 -2.51
C MET A 329 0.98 -8.78 -3.17
N ARG A 330 -0.08 -8.98 -2.38
CA ARG A 330 -1.44 -9.24 -2.91
C ARG A 330 -2.55 -8.56 -2.12
N ASN A 331 -2.35 -8.23 -0.85
CA ASN A 331 -3.36 -7.58 -0.02
C ASN A 331 -2.80 -6.38 0.71
N SER A 332 -3.62 -5.35 0.81
CA SER A 332 -3.32 -4.16 1.60
C SER A 332 -4.61 -3.54 2.13
N PHE A 333 -4.58 -3.01 3.35
CA PHE A 333 -5.64 -2.13 3.82
C PHE A 333 -5.05 -0.90 4.49
N PHE A 334 -5.42 0.28 4.00
CA PHE A 334 -4.89 1.55 4.51
C PHE A 334 -5.96 2.21 5.37
N VAL A 335 -5.55 2.74 6.51
CA VAL A 335 -6.35 3.65 7.33
C VAL A 335 -5.68 5.01 7.30
N TYR A 336 -6.45 6.06 6.99
CA TYR A 336 -6.02 7.45 6.91
C TYR A 336 -6.60 8.21 8.12
N PRO A 337 -5.88 8.29 9.26
CA PRO A 337 -6.48 8.78 10.50
C PRO A 337 -6.92 10.25 10.44
N LYS A 338 -6.31 11.05 9.55
CA LYS A 338 -6.68 12.47 9.35
C LYS A 338 -7.92 12.67 8.47
N ASP A 339 -8.37 11.63 7.76
CA ASP A 339 -9.35 11.74 6.68
C ASP A 339 -10.64 10.96 6.95
N GLU A 340 -10.74 10.30 8.12
CA GLU A 340 -11.84 9.40 8.47
C GLU A 340 -12.13 8.35 7.37
N LEU A 341 -11.06 7.89 6.72
CA LEU A 341 -11.11 6.98 5.57
C LEU A 341 -10.29 5.72 5.86
N ALA A 342 -10.81 4.56 5.44
CA ALA A 342 -10.00 3.38 5.23
C ALA A 342 -10.38 2.68 3.94
N VAL A 343 -9.40 2.07 3.27
CA VAL A 343 -9.58 1.35 2.01
C VAL A 343 -8.95 -0.03 2.16
N ILE A 344 -9.72 -1.08 1.93
CA ILE A 344 -9.32 -2.48 1.98
C ILE A 344 -9.30 -3.03 0.56
N VAL A 345 -8.16 -3.54 0.12
CA VAL A 345 -8.02 -4.24 -1.16
C VAL A 345 -7.39 -5.59 -0.92
N LEU A 346 -8.19 -6.65 -1.08
CA LEU A 346 -7.73 -8.03 -1.01
C LEU A 346 -7.71 -8.61 -2.41
N THR A 347 -6.63 -9.29 -2.79
CA THR A 347 -6.54 -9.96 -4.08
C THR A 347 -5.98 -11.36 -3.92
N ASN A 348 -6.28 -12.22 -4.87
CA ASN A 348 -5.75 -13.57 -4.88
C ASN A 348 -4.43 -13.70 -5.66
N LEU A 349 -3.79 -12.60 -6.07
CA LEU A 349 -2.60 -12.59 -6.92
C LEU A 349 -1.35 -12.01 -6.23
N GLN A 350 -0.35 -12.84 -5.98
CA GLN A 350 0.99 -12.36 -5.65
C GLN A 350 1.61 -11.60 -6.82
N GLY A 351 1.99 -10.34 -6.56
CA GLY A 351 2.46 -9.42 -7.58
C GLY A 351 1.44 -8.33 -7.93
N ALA A 352 0.21 -8.41 -7.41
CA ALA A 352 -0.79 -7.34 -7.57
C ALA A 352 -0.38 -6.05 -6.84
N ASN A 353 0.30 -6.16 -5.70
CA ASN A 353 0.82 -5.06 -4.88
C ASN A 353 -0.17 -3.87 -4.73
N PRO A 354 -1.35 -4.10 -4.12
CA PRO A 354 -2.39 -3.07 -4.01
C PRO A 354 -1.96 -1.79 -3.29
N GLU A 355 -0.92 -1.85 -2.46
CA GLU A 355 -0.32 -0.68 -1.81
C GLU A 355 0.07 0.43 -2.78
N TYR A 356 0.37 0.10 -4.06
CA TYR A 356 0.75 1.10 -5.06
C TYR A 356 -0.44 1.75 -5.78
N PHE A 357 -1.67 1.30 -5.57
CA PHE A 357 -2.87 1.90 -6.19
C PHE A 357 -4.01 2.21 -5.21
N ILE A 358 -3.86 1.91 -3.91
CA ILE A 358 -4.86 2.27 -2.89
C ILE A 358 -5.05 3.78 -2.76
N ASP A 359 -3.99 4.58 -2.85
CA ASP A 359 -4.10 6.05 -2.81
C ASP A 359 -4.97 6.57 -3.99
N GLU A 360 -4.89 5.95 -5.17
CA GLU A 360 -5.75 6.30 -6.32
C GLU A 360 -7.23 6.00 -6.02
N ILE A 361 -7.52 4.86 -5.36
CA ILE A 361 -8.88 4.51 -4.91
C ILE A 361 -9.37 5.51 -3.87
N ALA A 362 -8.52 5.86 -2.91
CA ALA A 362 -8.83 6.82 -1.85
C ALA A 362 -9.18 8.20 -2.42
N GLY A 363 -8.55 8.60 -3.54
CA GLY A 363 -8.88 9.80 -4.30
C GLY A 363 -10.35 9.90 -4.76
N TYR A 364 -11.06 8.79 -4.95
CA TYR A 364 -12.50 8.83 -5.27
C TYR A 364 -13.37 9.27 -4.09
N TYR A 365 -12.86 9.17 -2.85
CA TYR A 365 -13.60 9.48 -1.62
C TYR A 365 -13.10 10.73 -0.90
N VAL A 366 -11.81 11.06 -1.07
CA VAL A 366 -11.18 12.26 -0.52
C VAL A 366 -10.48 12.99 -1.66
N SER A 367 -11.01 14.14 -2.06
CA SER A 367 -10.49 14.87 -3.22
C SER A 367 -9.02 15.27 -3.06
N GLY A 368 -8.55 15.50 -1.83
CA GLY A 368 -7.14 15.81 -1.53
C GLY A 368 -6.16 14.69 -1.93
N LEU A 369 -6.64 13.44 -2.02
CA LEU A 369 -5.88 12.27 -2.45
C LEU A 369 -5.86 12.08 -3.98
N LYS A 370 -6.63 12.86 -4.76
CA LYS A 370 -6.59 12.75 -6.23
C LYS A 370 -5.28 13.29 -6.78
N GLU A 371 -4.61 12.51 -7.64
CA GLU A 371 -3.42 12.98 -8.38
C GLU A 371 -3.71 14.22 -9.22
N SER A 372 -4.91 14.30 -9.80
CA SER A 372 -5.39 15.46 -10.57
C SER A 372 -5.55 16.72 -9.70
N ASN A 373 -5.60 16.59 -8.38
CA ASN A 373 -5.54 17.70 -7.42
C ASN A 373 -4.11 17.99 -6.93
N GLY A 374 -3.12 17.29 -7.47
CA GLY A 374 -1.70 17.48 -7.17
C GLY A 374 -1.20 16.59 -6.04
N PHE A 375 -1.98 15.61 -5.59
CA PHE A 375 -1.55 14.68 -4.55
C PHE A 375 -0.23 13.98 -4.90
N GLY A 376 0.68 13.83 -3.94
CA GLY A 376 2.02 13.26 -4.16
C GLY A 376 3.03 14.19 -4.85
N LEU A 377 2.65 15.40 -5.27
CA LEU A 377 3.62 16.43 -5.69
C LEU A 377 4.20 17.14 -4.46
N SER A 378 5.46 17.57 -4.55
CA SER A 378 6.07 18.39 -3.50
C SER A 378 5.35 19.74 -3.35
N PRO A 379 5.42 20.39 -2.17
CA PRO A 379 4.76 21.67 -1.94
C PRO A 379 5.13 22.75 -2.99
N ALA A 380 6.40 22.80 -3.40
CA ALA A 380 6.87 23.73 -4.41
C ALA A 380 6.25 23.44 -5.79
N VAL A 381 6.19 22.17 -6.19
CA VAL A 381 5.54 21.78 -7.45
C VAL A 381 4.04 22.02 -7.42
N LYS A 382 3.35 21.84 -6.29
CA LYS A 382 1.92 22.18 -6.17
C LYS A 382 1.67 23.66 -6.39
N LEU A 383 2.49 24.53 -5.78
CA LEU A 383 2.42 25.98 -5.99
C LEU A 383 2.68 26.34 -7.46
N LEU A 384 3.71 25.75 -8.06
CA LEU A 384 4.02 25.94 -9.47
C LEU A 384 2.86 25.50 -10.36
N ARG A 385 2.38 24.26 -10.21
CA ARG A 385 1.26 23.69 -10.97
C ARG A 385 0.03 24.58 -10.91
N LYS A 386 -0.32 25.08 -9.71
CA LYS A 386 -1.47 25.97 -9.52
C LYS A 386 -1.37 27.24 -10.36
N GLU A 387 -0.20 27.88 -10.41
CA GLU A 387 0.00 29.09 -11.23
C GLU A 387 0.15 28.79 -12.72
N LEU A 388 0.76 27.65 -13.09
CA LEU A 388 0.84 27.21 -14.48
C LEU A 388 -0.53 26.91 -15.08
N ILE A 389 -1.44 26.27 -14.33
CA ILE A 389 -2.81 26.00 -14.81
C ILE A 389 -3.52 27.30 -15.19
N LYS A 390 -3.43 28.35 -14.37
CA LYS A 390 -4.04 29.67 -14.67
C LYS A 390 -3.49 30.30 -15.95
N GLN A 391 -2.23 30.01 -16.27
CA GLN A 391 -1.53 30.53 -17.45
C GLN A 391 -1.54 29.55 -18.63
N GLN A 392 -2.30 28.45 -18.56
CA GLN A 392 -2.28 27.38 -19.56
C GLN A 392 -0.86 26.89 -19.86
N TYR A 393 -0.05 26.77 -18.81
CA TYR A 393 1.35 26.36 -18.79
C TYR A 393 2.30 27.28 -19.59
N ASN A 394 1.82 28.43 -20.08
CA ASN A 394 2.66 29.42 -20.73
C ASN A 394 3.57 30.11 -19.69
N ASN A 395 4.73 30.61 -20.13
CA ASN A 395 5.67 31.35 -19.28
C ASN A 395 6.16 30.58 -18.03
N ALA A 396 6.41 29.28 -18.18
CA ALA A 396 6.71 28.40 -17.05
C ALA A 396 7.93 28.86 -16.22
N LEU A 397 9.03 29.24 -16.88
CA LEU A 397 10.25 29.75 -16.22
C LEU A 397 9.99 31.04 -15.46
N LYS A 398 9.30 32.00 -16.07
CA LYS A 398 8.94 33.26 -15.42
C LYS A 398 8.09 33.02 -14.18
N THR A 399 7.15 32.08 -14.25
CA THR A 399 6.31 31.68 -13.11
C THR A 399 7.14 31.07 -11.99
N ALA A 400 8.04 30.12 -12.30
CA ALA A 400 8.93 29.51 -11.32
C ALA A 400 9.84 30.55 -10.64
N GLN A 401 10.39 31.50 -11.41
CA GLN A 401 11.21 32.60 -10.89
C GLN A 401 10.41 33.54 -9.97
N GLN A 402 9.17 33.87 -10.33
CA GLN A 402 8.28 34.69 -9.50
C GLN A 402 7.93 34.00 -8.18
N LEU A 403 7.63 32.70 -8.21
CA LEU A 403 7.36 31.91 -7.01
C LEU A 403 8.59 31.83 -6.11
N LYS A 404 9.78 31.61 -6.69
CA LYS A 404 11.04 31.64 -5.95
C LYS A 404 11.28 33.00 -5.28
N LYS A 405 11.01 34.11 -5.99
CA LYS A 405 11.10 35.46 -5.41
C LYS A 405 10.11 35.69 -4.27
N LYS A 406 8.89 35.16 -4.38
CA LYS A 406 7.80 35.33 -3.40
C LYS A 406 8.00 34.48 -2.13
N HIS A 407 8.44 33.24 -2.29
CA HIS A 407 8.52 32.26 -1.19
C HIS A 407 9.95 32.05 -0.66
N GLY A 408 10.95 32.68 -1.28
CA GLY A 408 12.33 32.68 -0.81
C GLY A 408 12.99 31.30 -0.89
N ALA A 409 13.94 31.05 0.01
CA ALA A 409 14.77 29.86 0.01
C ALA A 409 14.01 28.54 0.24
N GLY A 410 12.79 28.59 0.80
CA GLY A 410 11.95 27.41 0.99
C GLY A 410 11.27 26.89 -0.29
N PHE A 411 11.28 27.66 -1.38
CA PHE A 411 10.77 27.20 -2.67
C PHE A 411 11.87 26.50 -3.46
N ILE A 412 11.91 25.17 -3.32
CA ILE A 412 12.90 24.31 -3.96
C ILE A 412 12.15 23.40 -4.95
N LEU A 413 12.40 23.61 -6.24
CA LEU A 413 11.99 22.69 -7.29
C LEU A 413 13.20 21.82 -7.61
N ASN A 414 13.32 20.65 -6.99
CA ASN A 414 14.41 19.72 -7.30
C ASN A 414 14.17 19.00 -8.64
N GLU A 415 15.22 18.37 -9.16
CA GLU A 415 15.19 17.68 -10.46
C GLU A 415 14.12 16.59 -10.50
N ASP A 416 14.08 15.72 -9.49
CA ASP A 416 13.17 14.58 -9.42
C ASP A 416 11.70 15.00 -9.37
N ASP A 417 11.37 16.04 -8.60
CA ASP A 417 10.00 16.56 -8.46
C ASP A 417 9.48 17.16 -9.77
N ILE A 418 10.31 17.95 -10.48
CA ILE A 418 9.92 18.52 -11.78
C ILE A 418 9.78 17.40 -12.80
N ASN A 419 10.70 16.44 -12.79
CA ASN A 419 10.68 15.31 -13.70
C ASN A 419 9.41 14.47 -13.50
N ALA A 420 9.09 14.11 -12.26
CA ALA A 420 7.87 13.39 -11.88
C ALA A 420 6.61 14.17 -12.27
N PHE A 421 6.61 15.51 -12.12
CA PHE A 421 5.50 16.35 -12.56
C PHE A 421 5.30 16.30 -14.08
N GLY A 422 6.38 16.34 -14.87
CA GLY A 422 6.32 16.21 -16.33
C GLY A 422 5.77 14.86 -16.77
N TYR A 423 6.26 13.76 -16.19
CA TYR A 423 5.77 12.41 -16.52
C TYR A 423 4.32 12.19 -16.10
N ARG A 424 3.87 12.79 -14.99
CA ARG A 424 2.46 12.75 -14.61
C ARG A 424 1.57 13.37 -15.69
N LEU A 425 1.97 14.52 -16.26
CA LEU A 425 1.23 15.14 -17.36
C LEU A 425 1.21 14.25 -18.61
N LEU A 426 2.30 13.54 -18.92
CA LEU A 426 2.29 12.55 -20.00
C LEU A 426 1.30 11.41 -19.74
N GLY A 427 1.27 10.88 -18.51
CA GLY A 427 0.31 9.86 -18.09
C GLY A 427 -1.15 10.32 -18.20
N GLU A 428 -1.42 11.59 -17.88
CA GLU A 428 -2.71 12.25 -18.04
C GLU A 428 -3.06 12.60 -19.51
N GLN A 429 -2.25 12.18 -20.48
CA GLN A 429 -2.38 12.54 -21.91
C GLN A 429 -2.27 14.06 -22.20
N LYS A 430 -1.78 14.85 -21.25
CA LYS A 430 -1.51 16.30 -21.37
C LYS A 430 -0.13 16.55 -21.95
N LYS A 431 0.09 16.01 -23.15
CA LYS A 431 1.41 15.96 -23.79
C LYS A 431 1.99 17.35 -24.05
N GLN A 432 1.17 18.32 -24.42
CA GLN A 432 1.61 19.70 -24.69
C GLN A 432 2.05 20.42 -23.42
N GLU A 433 1.34 20.21 -22.31
CA GLU A 433 1.67 20.71 -20.99
C GLU A 433 2.95 20.05 -20.46
N ALA A 434 3.11 18.74 -20.66
CA ALA A 434 4.33 18.01 -20.31
C ALA A 434 5.55 18.59 -21.04
N VAL A 435 5.47 18.84 -22.35
CA VAL A 435 6.52 19.51 -23.13
C VAL A 435 6.91 20.85 -22.48
N LYS A 436 5.94 21.66 -22.05
CA LYS A 436 6.22 22.95 -21.38
C LYS A 436 6.91 22.77 -20.02
N VAL A 437 6.52 21.76 -19.23
CA VAL A 437 7.15 21.46 -17.93
C VAL A 437 8.56 20.91 -18.10
N PHE A 438 8.79 20.02 -19.06
CA PHE A 438 10.14 19.51 -19.33
C PHE A 438 11.05 20.56 -19.96
N LYS A 439 10.51 21.50 -20.74
CA LYS A 439 11.26 22.69 -21.16
C LYS A 439 11.70 23.53 -19.96
N LEU A 440 10.80 23.76 -19.00
CA LEU A 440 11.17 24.41 -17.74
C LEU A 440 12.27 23.62 -17.01
N TYR A 441 12.22 22.29 -17.02
CA TYR A 441 13.23 21.43 -16.40
C TYR A 441 14.62 21.68 -17.02
N THR A 442 14.74 21.71 -18.35
CA THR A 442 16.03 21.99 -19.02
C THR A 442 16.52 23.42 -18.77
N GLU A 443 15.62 24.39 -18.62
CA GLU A 443 15.96 25.78 -18.28
C GLU A 443 16.45 25.94 -16.83
N LEU A 444 15.87 25.19 -15.89
CA LEU A 444 16.30 25.18 -14.48
C LEU A 444 17.59 24.38 -14.28
N TYR A 445 17.81 23.34 -15.09
CA TYR A 445 18.92 22.39 -14.98
C TYR A 445 19.65 22.17 -16.31
N PRO A 446 20.33 23.20 -16.86
CA PRO A 446 20.90 23.15 -18.21
C PRO A 446 22.09 22.19 -18.38
N LYS A 447 22.57 21.59 -17.29
CA LYS A 447 23.65 20.57 -17.26
C LYS A 447 23.13 19.16 -16.99
N SER A 448 21.84 18.98 -16.72
CA SER A 448 21.25 17.67 -16.41
C SER A 448 20.98 16.91 -17.70
N SER A 449 21.68 15.79 -17.92
CA SER A 449 21.39 14.91 -19.06
C SER A 449 19.94 14.40 -19.01
N ASN A 450 19.46 14.04 -17.82
CA ASN A 450 18.09 13.56 -17.58
C ASN A 450 17.03 14.59 -18.00
N ALA A 451 17.24 15.88 -17.72
CA ALA A 451 16.31 16.93 -18.13
C ALA A 451 16.10 16.99 -19.65
N TYR A 452 17.17 16.89 -20.43
CA TYR A 452 17.08 16.87 -21.90
C TYR A 452 16.49 15.57 -22.43
N ASP A 453 16.77 14.45 -21.76
CA ASP A 453 16.21 13.13 -22.10
C ASP A 453 14.68 13.14 -21.98
N SER A 454 14.15 13.53 -20.82
CA SER A 454 12.71 13.58 -20.57
C SER A 454 12.00 14.63 -21.43
N TYR A 455 12.67 15.76 -21.74
CA TYR A 455 12.13 16.73 -22.68
C TYR A 455 12.03 16.17 -24.11
N ALA A 456 13.05 15.44 -24.56
CA ALA A 456 13.05 14.78 -25.86
C ALA A 456 11.94 13.74 -25.97
N GLU A 457 11.68 12.96 -24.91
CA GLU A 457 10.56 12.00 -24.86
C GLU A 457 9.21 12.67 -25.04
N ALA A 458 8.96 13.78 -24.34
CA ALA A 458 7.71 14.52 -24.47
C ALA A 458 7.54 15.14 -25.87
N LEU A 459 8.63 15.67 -26.44
CA LEU A 459 8.64 16.18 -27.82
C LEU A 459 8.33 15.07 -28.83
N ALA A 460 8.95 13.89 -28.69
CA ALA A 460 8.67 12.74 -29.52
C ALA A 460 7.20 12.28 -29.39
N ALA A 461 6.65 12.27 -28.18
CA ALA A 461 5.26 11.90 -27.91
C ALA A 461 4.23 12.86 -28.54
N THR A 462 4.63 14.10 -28.85
CA THR A 462 3.82 15.09 -29.60
C THR A 462 4.11 15.13 -31.10
N GLY A 463 5.00 14.26 -31.60
CA GLY A 463 5.39 14.20 -33.00
C GLY A 463 6.46 15.21 -33.43
N ASN A 464 7.03 16.00 -32.51
CA ASN A 464 8.10 16.95 -32.81
C ASN A 464 9.47 16.26 -32.90
N LYS A 465 9.62 15.42 -33.93
CA LYS A 465 10.77 14.55 -34.16
C LYS A 465 12.10 15.31 -34.23
N THR A 466 12.13 16.42 -34.96
CA THR A 466 13.36 17.20 -35.16
C THR A 466 13.89 17.76 -33.85
N GLU A 467 13.02 18.31 -33.00
CA GLU A 467 13.45 18.87 -31.73
C GLU A 467 13.75 17.77 -30.70
N ALA A 468 13.04 16.64 -30.75
CA ALA A 468 13.36 15.47 -29.92
C ALA A 468 14.79 14.96 -30.18
N ILE A 469 15.18 14.79 -31.45
CA ILE A 469 16.53 14.34 -31.83
C ILE A 469 17.60 15.28 -31.26
N LYS A 470 17.45 16.60 -31.40
CA LYS A 470 18.41 17.57 -30.83
C LYS A 470 18.56 17.43 -29.32
N ASN A 471 17.46 17.21 -28.61
CA ASN A 471 17.49 17.09 -27.15
C ASN A 471 18.07 15.74 -26.69
N TYR A 472 17.80 14.63 -27.39
CA TYR A 472 18.50 13.37 -27.12
C TYR A 472 20.01 13.46 -27.40
N GLN A 473 20.42 14.13 -28.49
CA GLN A 473 21.84 14.39 -28.77
C GLN A 473 22.47 15.20 -27.64
N ARG A 474 21.77 16.23 -27.14
CA ARG A 474 22.25 17.02 -25.99
C ARG A 474 22.35 16.20 -24.71
N SER A 475 21.35 15.37 -24.41
CA SER A 475 21.38 14.42 -23.29
C SER A 475 22.59 13.50 -23.37
N PHE A 476 22.83 12.90 -24.55
CA PHE A 476 23.96 12.01 -24.80
C PHE A 476 25.33 12.72 -24.71
N GLN A 477 25.42 13.97 -25.17
CA GLN A 477 26.64 14.79 -24.99
C GLN A 477 26.96 15.06 -23.51
N LEU A 478 25.93 15.33 -22.70
CA LEU A 478 26.08 15.57 -21.26
C LEU A 478 26.39 14.26 -20.50
N ASN A 479 25.86 13.13 -20.97
CA ASN A 479 26.11 11.80 -20.42
C ASN A 479 26.18 10.74 -21.53
N PRO A 480 27.40 10.42 -22.04
CA PRO A 480 27.58 9.41 -23.09
C PRO A 480 27.17 7.98 -22.68
N LYS A 481 26.87 7.74 -21.40
CA LYS A 481 26.37 6.45 -20.90
C LYS A 481 24.85 6.37 -20.87
N ASN A 482 24.13 7.41 -21.30
CA ASN A 482 22.67 7.39 -21.37
C ASN A 482 22.21 6.45 -22.51
N THR A 483 21.86 5.22 -22.14
CA THR A 483 21.43 4.18 -23.07
C THR A 483 20.07 4.48 -23.69
N ASN A 484 19.16 5.16 -22.98
CA ASN A 484 17.85 5.54 -23.50
C ASN A 484 18.01 6.53 -24.66
N ALA A 485 18.75 7.63 -24.46
CA ALA A 485 19.03 8.61 -25.51
C ALA A 485 19.63 7.95 -26.77
N ALA A 486 20.62 7.06 -26.58
CA ALA A 486 21.25 6.35 -27.68
C ALA A 486 20.26 5.45 -28.46
N GLN A 487 19.36 4.76 -27.77
CA GLN A 487 18.34 3.91 -28.40
C GLN A 487 17.28 4.74 -29.14
N GLN A 488 16.81 5.83 -28.53
CA GLN A 488 15.80 6.69 -29.14
C GLN A 488 16.35 7.44 -30.36
N LEU A 489 17.63 7.85 -30.34
CA LEU A 489 18.29 8.44 -31.50
C LEU A 489 18.28 7.47 -32.68
N LYS A 490 18.73 6.23 -32.50
CA LYS A 490 18.68 5.19 -33.56
C LYS A 490 17.27 5.03 -34.13
N LYS A 491 16.28 4.89 -33.24
CA LYS A 491 14.87 4.72 -33.63
C LYS A 491 14.33 5.92 -34.42
N LEU A 492 14.62 7.14 -33.98
CA LEU A 492 14.13 8.36 -34.63
C LEU A 492 14.92 8.66 -35.92
N GLU A 493 16.22 8.44 -35.95
CA GLU A 493 17.04 8.65 -37.14
C GLU A 493 16.87 7.54 -38.20
N GLY A 494 16.29 6.39 -37.82
CA GLY A 494 16.03 5.27 -38.71
C GLY A 494 17.27 4.40 -38.97
N ILE A 495 18.15 4.29 -37.98
CA ILE A 495 19.45 3.61 -38.03
C ILE A 495 19.42 2.31 -37.21
#